data_AF-A0A818EBX2-F1
#
_entry.id   AF-A0A818EBX2-F1
#
_cell.length_a   1.000
_cell.length_b   1.000
_cell.length_c   1.000
_cell.angle_alpha   90.00
_cell.angle_beta   90.00
_cell.angle_gamma   90.00
#
_symmetry.space_group_name_H-M   'P 1'
#
loop_
_entity.id
_entity.type
_entity.pdbx_description
1 polymer ?
#
loop_
_entity_poly.entity_id
_entity_poly.type
_entity_poly.pdbx_seq_one_letter_code
_entity_poly.pdbx_strand_id
1 'polypeptide(L)'
;MYFLPFTIIVACTFLTIKKLIFKPISPNDQLAMSARRNRRISLMLLMMCLTYAVCTVPNRLCFSIFANQIIGHDYTDTVFLATNTLMYTRNAMNALFLYISVHRFKQYIRKIVLECLGKRPHPVEPRNNTMTRDYVAVIKTF
;
A
#
# COMPACT_ATOMS: atom_id res chain seq x y z
N MET A 1 20.77 0.72 -11.29
CA MET A 1 20.47 1.90 -10.45
C MET A 1 19.07 1.78 -9.80
N TYR A 2 18.93 0.99 -8.72
CA TYR A 2 17.68 0.90 -7.92
C TYR A 2 17.94 0.89 -6.41
N PHE A 3 19.17 1.20 -6.00
CA PHE A 3 19.56 1.27 -4.59
C PHE A 3 18.83 2.40 -3.86
N LEU A 4 18.62 3.53 -4.55
CA LEU A 4 18.02 4.74 -4.00
C LEU A 4 16.55 4.56 -3.57
N PRO A 5 15.62 4.02 -4.39
CA PRO A 5 14.26 3.75 -3.91
C PRO A 5 14.23 2.69 -2.80
N PHE A 6 15.15 1.72 -2.81
CA PHE A 6 15.25 0.71 -1.75
C PHE A 6 15.69 1.31 -0.41
N THR A 7 16.75 2.13 -0.40
CA THR A 7 17.23 2.80 0.82
C THR A 7 16.19 3.77 1.38
N ILE A 8 15.47 4.49 0.51
CA ILE A 8 14.34 5.34 0.92
C ILE A 8 13.26 4.50 1.62
N ILE A 9 12.87 3.36 1.04
CA ILE A 9 11.83 2.50 1.62
C ILE A 9 12.27 1.91 2.96
N VAL A 10 13.52 1.45 3.08
CA VAL A 10 14.06 0.93 4.34
C VAL A 10 14.08 2.04 5.40
N ALA A 11 14.55 3.24 5.06
CA ALA A 11 14.56 4.38 5.96
C ALA A 11 13.14 4.78 6.41
N CYS A 12 12.19 4.88 5.47
CA CYS A 12 10.78 5.18 5.77
C CYS A 12 10.15 4.12 6.68
N THR A 13 10.42 2.84 6.43
CA THR A 13 9.94 1.72 7.26
C THR A 13 10.50 1.81 8.67
N PHE A 14 11.81 2.04 8.81
CA PHE A 14 12.49 2.19 10.08
C PHE A 14 11.94 3.37 10.90
N LEU A 15 11.78 4.54 10.27
CA LEU A 15 11.19 5.72 10.91
C LEU A 15 9.74 5.48 11.36
N THR A 16 8.97 4.74 10.56
CA THR A 16 7.58 4.40 10.89
C THR A 16 7.50 3.46 12.09
N ILE A 17 8.34 2.42 12.14
CA ILE A 17 8.43 1.49 13.26
C ILE A 17 8.89 2.22 14.54
N LYS A 18 9.93 3.05 14.44
CA LYS A 18 10.42 3.87 15.57
C LYS A 18 9.29 4.76 16.10
N LYS A 19 8.57 5.45 15.22
CA LYS A 19 7.42 6.29 15.59
C LYS A 19 6.26 5.50 16.20
N LEU A 20 6.10 4.22 15.86
CA LEU A 20 5.07 3.34 16.40
C LEU A 20 5.42 2.85 17.82
N ILE A 21 6.69 2.52 18.04
CA ILE A 21 7.20 1.95 19.30
C ILE A 21 7.42 3.05 20.35
N PHE A 22 7.99 4.19 19.97
CA PHE A 22 8.39 5.25 20.90
C PHE A 22 7.31 6.28 21.21
N LYS A 23 6.09 6.14 20.68
CA LYS A 23 5.02 7.11 20.94
C LYS A 23 4.19 6.66 22.16
N PRO A 24 4.34 7.30 23.33
CA PRO A 24 3.54 6.95 24.50
C PRO A 24 2.06 7.25 24.23
N ILE A 25 1.19 6.34 24.67
CA ILE A 25 -0.26 6.48 24.59
C ILE A 25 -0.64 7.58 25.58
N SER A 26 -0.82 8.80 25.09
CA SER A 26 -1.33 9.90 25.91
C SER A 26 -2.79 9.59 26.29
N PRO A 27 -3.18 9.71 27.57
CA PRO A 27 -4.50 9.33 28.08
C PRO A 27 -5.63 10.30 27.69
N ASN A 28 -5.34 11.36 26.94
CA ASN A 28 -6.32 12.37 26.58
C ASN A 28 -7.16 11.91 25.36
N ASP A 29 -8.48 11.77 25.50
CA ASP A 29 -9.37 11.07 24.55
C ASP A 29 -9.34 11.63 23.11
N GLN A 30 -9.28 12.95 22.95
CA GLN A 30 -9.18 13.57 21.62
C GLN A 30 -7.81 13.31 20.96
N LEU A 31 -6.74 13.33 21.75
CA LEU A 31 -5.39 13.00 21.27
C LEU A 31 -5.28 11.50 20.95
N ALA A 32 -5.96 10.65 21.72
CA ALA A 32 -6.01 9.21 21.54
C ALA A 32 -6.72 8.82 20.24
N MET A 33 -7.83 9.48 19.87
CA MET A 33 -8.50 9.25 18.58
C MET A 33 -7.61 9.65 17.37
N SER A 34 -6.96 10.82 17.44
CA SER A 34 -6.02 11.26 16.40
C SER A 34 -4.80 10.33 16.30
N ALA A 35 -4.27 9.87 17.44
CA ALA A 35 -3.17 8.91 17.50
C ALA A 35 -3.55 7.56 16.89
N ARG A 36 -4.75 7.03 17.17
CA ARG A 36 -5.26 5.78 16.55
C ARG A 36 -5.40 5.91 15.03
N ARG A 37 -5.90 7.05 14.53
CA ARG A 37 -6.00 7.31 13.08
C ARG A 37 -4.63 7.33 12.42
N ASN A 38 -3.68 8.06 13.00
CA ASN A 38 -2.31 8.13 12.50
C ASN A 38 -1.61 6.77 12.54
N ARG A 39 -1.85 5.96 13.60
CA ARG A 39 -1.34 4.59 13.70
C ARG A 39 -1.84 3.69 12.58
N ARG A 40 -3.13 3.80 12.21
CA ARG A 40 -3.70 3.04 11.08
C ARG A 40 -3.05 3.43 9.75
N ILE A 41 -2.87 4.73 9.51
CA ILE A 41 -2.20 5.23 8.29
C ILE A 41 -0.74 4.76 8.26
N SER A 42 -0.02 4.82 9.38
CA SER A 42 1.35 4.31 9.50
C SER A 42 1.45 2.81 9.25
N LEU A 43 0.53 2.00 9.78
CA LEU A 43 0.48 0.56 9.52
C LEU A 43 0.20 0.26 8.04
N MET A 44 -0.71 1.02 7.44
CA MET A 44 -1.04 0.90 6.02
C MET A 44 0.16 1.21 5.13
N LEU A 45 0.88 2.30 5.41
CA LEU A 45 2.13 2.64 4.72
C LEU A 45 3.19 1.54 4.91
N LEU A 46 3.33 1.00 6.12
CA LEU A 46 4.23 -0.10 6.41
C LEU A 46 3.93 -1.33 5.55
N MET A 47 2.65 -1.71 5.43
CA MET A 47 2.23 -2.85 4.59
C MET A 47 2.50 -2.61 3.10
N MET A 48 2.32 -1.38 2.61
CA MET A 48 2.68 -1.01 1.23
C MET A 48 4.19 -1.13 1.00
N CYS A 49 5.01 -0.63 1.93
CA CYS A 49 6.47 -0.75 1.86
C CYS A 49 6.93 -2.21 1.86
N LEU A 50 6.37 -3.04 2.75
CA LEU A 50 6.68 -4.48 2.81
C LEU A 50 6.30 -5.20 1.52
N THR A 51 5.11 -4.91 0.97
CA THR A 51 4.68 -5.52 -0.30
C THR A 51 5.57 -5.10 -1.45
N TYR A 52 5.98 -3.83 -1.50
CA TYR A 52 6.94 -3.39 -2.50
C TYR A 52 8.27 -4.14 -2.38
N ALA A 53 8.78 -4.29 -1.15
CA ALA A 53 10.03 -5.01 -0.92
C ALA A 53 9.93 -6.47 -1.37
N VAL A 54 8.90 -7.20 -0.93
CA VAL A 54 8.71 -8.62 -1.27
C VAL A 54 8.45 -8.83 -2.76
N CYS A 55 7.70 -7.96 -3.43
CA CYS A 55 7.38 -8.13 -4.84
C CYS A 55 8.51 -7.63 -5.78
N THR A 56 9.34 -6.68 -5.34
CA THR A 56 10.31 -6.02 -6.23
C THR A 56 11.75 -6.49 -5.99
N VAL A 57 12.13 -6.77 -4.75
CA VAL A 57 13.52 -7.14 -4.39
C VAL A 57 13.94 -8.48 -4.99
N PRO A 58 13.15 -9.57 -4.91
CA PRO A 58 13.55 -10.85 -5.48
C PRO A 58 13.79 -10.78 -6.99
N ASN A 59 12.93 -10.07 -7.71
CA ASN A 59 13.08 -9.90 -9.16
C ASN A 59 14.35 -9.15 -9.54
N ARG A 60 14.67 -8.09 -8.81
CA ARG A 60 15.88 -7.30 -9.07
C ARG A 60 17.16 -8.02 -8.67
N LEU A 61 17.14 -8.78 -7.56
CA LEU A 61 18.26 -9.63 -7.17
C LEU A 61 18.51 -10.71 -8.22
N CYS A 62 17.47 -11.40 -8.69
CA CYS A 62 17.61 -12.40 -9.75
C CYS A 62 18.18 -11.80 -11.03
N PHE A 63 17.69 -10.62 -11.45
CA PHE A 63 18.24 -9.93 -12.61
C PHE A 63 19.73 -9.57 -12.44
N SER A 64 20.14 -9.14 -11.24
CA SER A 64 21.53 -8.77 -10.97
C SER A 64 22.46 -9.99 -10.92
N ILE A 65 21.99 -11.11 -10.36
CA ILE A 65 22.72 -12.38 -10.31
C ILE A 65 22.90 -12.93 -11.73
N PHE A 66 21.85 -12.85 -12.55
CA PHE A 66 21.89 -13.26 -13.96
C PHE A 66 22.84 -12.40 -14.79
N ALA A 67 22.76 -11.06 -14.66
CA ALA A 67 23.64 -10.15 -15.38
C ALA A 67 25.13 -10.38 -15.08
N ASN A 68 25.44 -10.85 -13.86
CA ASN A 68 26.80 -11.18 -13.43
C ASN A 68 27.20 -12.64 -13.70
N GLN A 69 26.34 -13.44 -14.35
CA GLN A 69 26.57 -14.86 -14.69
C GLN A 69 26.97 -15.74 -13.48
N ILE A 70 26.47 -15.42 -12.28
CA ILE A 70 26.87 -16.09 -11.04
C ILE A 70 26.24 -17.49 -10.90
N ILE A 71 25.10 -17.75 -11.55
CA ILE A 71 24.34 -19.02 -11.46
C ILE A 71 24.12 -19.57 -12.87
N GLY A 72 24.22 -20.90 -13.02
CA GLY A 72 24.00 -21.62 -14.28
C GLY A 72 22.57 -21.46 -14.84
N HIS A 73 22.44 -21.65 -16.15
CA HIS A 73 21.23 -21.35 -16.93
C HIS A 73 19.99 -22.20 -16.57
N ASP A 74 20.16 -23.38 -15.97
CA ASP A 74 19.05 -24.33 -15.78
C ASP A 74 18.03 -23.91 -14.70
N TYR A 75 18.47 -23.15 -13.69
CA TYR A 75 17.59 -22.67 -12.62
C TYR A 75 17.01 -21.27 -12.90
N THR A 76 17.48 -20.59 -13.95
CA THR A 76 17.20 -19.16 -14.11
C THR A 76 15.83 -18.90 -14.71
N ASP A 77 15.32 -19.74 -15.62
CA ASP A 77 14.02 -19.50 -16.26
C ASP A 77 12.84 -19.61 -15.29
N THR A 78 12.82 -20.66 -14.45
CA THR A 78 11.75 -20.85 -13.46
C THR A 78 11.74 -19.73 -12.41
N VAL A 79 12.93 -19.33 -11.96
CA VAL A 79 13.06 -18.26 -10.97
C VAL A 79 12.68 -16.92 -11.58
N PHE A 80 13.07 -16.64 -12.84
CA PHE A 80 12.73 -15.41 -13.54
C PHE A 80 11.22 -15.29 -13.79
N LEU A 81 10.56 -16.41 -14.14
CA LEU A 81 9.11 -16.46 -14.29
C LEU A 81 8.39 -16.19 -12.97
N ALA A 82 8.84 -16.82 -11.87
CA ALA A 82 8.27 -16.61 -10.55
C ALA A 82 8.44 -15.16 -10.07
N THR A 83 9.62 -14.56 -10.28
CA THR A 83 9.88 -13.19 -9.87
C THR A 83 9.18 -12.14 -10.73
N ASN A 84 8.98 -12.40 -12.03
CA ASN A 84 8.13 -11.56 -12.87
C ASN A 84 6.66 -11.64 -12.45
N THR A 85 6.17 -12.83 -12.11
CA THR A 85 4.81 -13.01 -11.61
C THR A 85 4.59 -12.21 -10.33
N LEU A 86 5.56 -12.18 -9.42
CA LEU A 86 5.54 -11.33 -8.22
C LEU A 86 5.43 -9.83 -8.54
N MET A 87 6.06 -9.35 -9.63
CA MET A 87 5.89 -7.95 -10.06
C MET A 87 4.48 -7.65 -10.56
N TYR A 88 3.81 -8.59 -11.24
CA TYR A 88 2.42 -8.40 -11.65
C TYR A 88 1.46 -8.41 -10.45
N THR A 89 1.69 -9.28 -9.47
CA THR A 89 0.94 -9.32 -8.22
C THR A 89 1.01 -7.99 -7.47
N ARG A 90 2.11 -7.24 -7.58
CA ARG A 90 2.26 -5.89 -7.01
C ARG A 90 1.15 -4.94 -7.47
N ASN A 91 0.76 -4.99 -8.75
CA ASN A 91 -0.27 -4.10 -9.29
C ASN A 91 -1.64 -4.43 -8.70
N ALA A 92 -1.96 -5.71 -8.53
CA ALA A 92 -3.18 -6.15 -7.85
C ALA A 92 -3.19 -5.73 -6.36
N MET A 93 -2.04 -5.84 -5.69
CA MET A 93 -1.90 -5.42 -4.29
C MET A 93 -2.12 -3.93 -4.11
N ASN A 94 -1.73 -3.07 -5.06
CA ASN A 94 -2.02 -1.64 -4.99
C ASN A 94 -3.52 -1.34 -4.98
N ALA A 95 -4.31 -2.05 -5.80
CA ALA A 95 -5.77 -1.93 -5.80
C ALA A 95 -6.38 -2.45 -4.47
N LEU A 96 -5.86 -3.55 -3.94
CA LEU A 96 -6.24 -4.07 -2.63
C LEU A 96 -5.92 -3.08 -1.50
N PHE A 97 -4.76 -2.41 -1.57
CA PHE A 97 -4.40 -1.37 -0.63
C PHE A 97 -5.37 -0.21 -0.70
N LEU A 98 -5.71 0.31 -1.89
CA LEU A 98 -6.73 1.35 -2.01
C LEU A 98 -8.06 0.94 -1.38
N TYR A 99 -8.46 -0.33 -1.57
CA TYR A 99 -9.67 -0.89 -0.96
C TYR A 99 -9.64 -0.93 0.57
N ILE A 100 -8.52 -1.34 1.17
CA ILE A 100 -8.38 -1.41 2.63
C ILE A 100 -8.23 0.00 3.23
N SER A 101 -7.54 0.89 2.51
CA SER A 101 -7.08 2.19 2.99
C SER A 101 -8.18 3.24 2.96
N VAL A 102 -9.00 3.25 1.90
CA VAL A 102 -9.93 4.33 1.62
C VAL A 102 -11.36 3.86 1.88
N HIS A 103 -11.95 4.33 2.98
CA HIS A 103 -13.32 3.97 3.35
C HIS A 103 -14.34 4.26 2.24
N ARG A 104 -14.17 5.39 1.53
CA ARG A 104 -15.01 5.76 0.39
C ARG A 104 -14.90 4.73 -0.75
N PHE A 105 -13.68 4.31 -1.10
CA PHE A 105 -13.46 3.30 -2.14
C PHE A 105 -14.10 1.96 -1.76
N LYS A 106 -14.00 1.56 -0.49
CA LYS A 106 -14.69 0.38 0.03
C LYS A 106 -16.21 0.47 -0.10
N GLN A 107 -16.79 1.64 0.17
CA GLN A 107 -18.23 1.88 -0.02
C GLN A 107 -18.63 1.81 -1.51
N TYR A 108 -17.83 2.40 -2.41
CA TYR A 108 -18.08 2.31 -3.86
C TYR A 108 -18.04 0.87 -4.37
N ILE A 109 -16.99 0.11 -4.03
CA ILE A 109 -16.89 -1.31 -4.43
C ILE A 109 -18.05 -2.13 -3.86
N ARG A 110 -18.44 -1.92 -2.59
CA ARG A 110 -19.60 -2.59 -2.01
C ARG A 110 -20.89 -2.28 -2.76
N LYS A 111 -21.08 -1.03 -3.19
CA LYS A 111 -22.26 -0.63 -3.97
C LYS A 111 -22.30 -1.37 -5.31
N ILE A 112 -21.17 -1.38 -6.05
CA ILE A 112 -21.05 -2.09 -7.32
C ILE A 112 -21.29 -3.60 -7.13
N VAL A 113 -20.69 -4.21 -6.11
CA VAL A 113 -20.86 -5.64 -5.83
C VAL A 113 -22.31 -5.97 -5.47
N LEU A 114 -22.99 -5.12 -4.69
CA LEU A 114 -24.41 -5.31 -4.36
C LEU A 114 -25.32 -5.17 -5.59
N GLU A 115 -25.05 -4.19 -6.47
CA GLU A 115 -25.73 -4.02 -7.75
C GLU A 115 -25.55 -5.24 -8.66
N CYS A 116 -24.31 -5.76 -8.79
CA CYS A 116 -24.03 -6.98 -9.56
C CYS A 116 -24.69 -8.23 -8.97
N LEU A 117 -24.85 -8.30 -7.66
CA LEU A 117 -25.54 -9.40 -6.97
C LEU A 117 -27.07 -9.26 -6.95
N GLY A 118 -27.63 -8.22 -7.60
CA GLY A 118 -29.08 -7.98 -7.64
C GLY A 118 -29.68 -7.57 -6.29
N LYS A 119 -28.87 -7.25 -5.28
CA LYS A 119 -29.32 -6.79 -3.96
C LYS A 119 -29.31 -5.26 -3.94
N ARG A 120 -30.50 -4.64 -3.87
CA ARG A 120 -30.56 -3.15 -3.77
C ARG A 120 -29.83 -2.68 -2.50
N PRO A 121 -28.88 -1.73 -2.61
CA PRO A 121 -28.23 -1.17 -1.44
C PRO A 121 -29.25 -0.35 -0.63
N HIS A 122 -29.25 -0.51 0.70
CA HIS A 122 -29.96 0.40 1.60
C HIS A 122 -29.42 1.84 1.40
N PRO A 123 -30.30 2.86 1.38
CA PRO A 123 -29.88 4.24 1.15
C PRO A 123 -28.94 4.68 2.27
N VAL A 124 -27.69 4.97 1.92
CA VAL A 124 -26.73 5.63 2.81
C VAL A 124 -27.03 7.11 2.75
N GLU A 125 -27.53 7.64 3.86
CA GLU A 125 -27.88 9.05 4.02
C GLU A 125 -26.68 9.97 3.71
N PRO A 126 -26.84 11.00 2.85
CA PRO A 126 -25.75 11.89 2.49
C PRO A 126 -25.37 12.78 3.68
N ARG A 127 -24.22 12.51 4.30
CA ARG A 127 -23.61 13.43 5.27
C ARG A 127 -23.06 14.65 4.52
N ASN A 128 -23.70 15.80 4.72
CA ASN A 128 -23.36 17.11 4.14
C ASN A 128 -21.84 17.35 4.03
N ASN A 129 -21.34 17.41 2.80
CA ASN A 129 -19.94 17.69 2.46
C ASN A 129 -19.76 19.18 2.17
N THR A 130 -19.32 19.96 3.16
CA THR A 130 -18.71 21.29 2.96
C THR A 130 -17.20 21.21 2.70
N MET A 131 -16.59 20.02 2.67
CA MET A 131 -15.13 19.82 2.62
C MET A 131 -14.63 19.36 1.23
N THR A 132 -15.33 19.72 0.16
CA THR A 132 -15.04 19.29 -1.22
C THR A 132 -14.04 20.21 -1.95
N ARG A 133 -13.57 21.30 -1.33
CA ARG A 133 -12.67 22.27 -1.99
C ARG A 133 -11.18 21.93 -1.89
N ASP A 134 -10.72 21.18 -0.89
CA ASP A 134 -9.27 21.09 -0.63
C ASP A 134 -8.56 19.94 -1.36
N TYR A 135 -9.27 18.90 -1.81
CA TYR A 135 -8.64 17.73 -2.43
C TYR A 135 -8.51 17.83 -3.96
N VAL A 136 -9.30 18.69 -4.63
CA VAL A 136 -9.17 18.91 -6.08
C VAL A 136 -7.95 19.77 -6.40
N ALA A 137 -7.47 20.57 -5.45
CA ALA A 137 -6.25 21.37 -5.63
C ALA A 137 -4.98 20.50 -5.70
N VAL A 138 -4.90 19.42 -4.92
CA VAL A 138 -3.69 18.58 -4.84
C VAL A 138 -3.51 17.70 -6.09
N ILE A 139 -4.58 17.37 -6.81
CA ILE A 139 -4.51 16.54 -8.03
C ILE A 139 -4.19 17.38 -9.28
N LYS A 140 -4.37 18.72 -9.23
CA LYS A 140 -4.01 19.61 -10.35
C LYS A 140 -2.54 20.08 -10.32
N THR A 141 -1.76 19.71 -9.31
CA THR A 141 -0.35 20.09 -9.18
C THR A 141 0.62 18.93 -9.40
N PHE A 142 0.13 17.79 -9.87
CA PHE A 142 0.94 16.66 -10.34
C PHE A 142 0.67 16.38 -11.81
#